data_AF-A0A087UW11-F1
#
_entry.id   AF-A0A087UW11-F1
#
_cell.length_a   1.000
_cell.length_b   1.000
_cell.length_c   1.000
_cell.angle_alpha   90.00
_cell.angle_beta   90.00
_cell.angle_gamma   90.00
#
_symmetry.space_group_name_H-M   'P 1'
#
loop_
_entity.id
_entity.type
_entity.pdbx_description
1 polymer ?
#
loop_
_entity_poly.entity_id
_entity_poly.type
_entity_poly.pdbx_seq_one_letter_code
_entity_poly.pdbx_strand_id
1 'polypeptide(L)'
;MDESETSAVVIPPFIQVDPSLWFHTLESTFELATPKLIAEKKIKYNYVEAYLPANIATVVRDIIIQQNKVNPYEDMKSKIIERCSESRNSTAAGRGK
;
A
#
# COMPACT_ATOMS: atom_id res chain seq x y z
N MET A 1 27.73 -23.69 -5.86
CA MET A 1 27.19 -22.35 -6.12
C MET A 1 25.69 -22.52 -6.09
N ASP A 2 25.09 -22.34 -4.93
CA ASP A 2 23.64 -22.30 -4.82
C ASP A 2 23.19 -20.96 -5.42
N GLU A 3 22.67 -21.00 -6.64
CA GLU A 3 21.90 -19.89 -7.20
C GLU A 3 20.65 -19.75 -6.32
N SER A 4 20.74 -18.88 -5.32
CA SER A 4 19.63 -18.60 -4.43
C SER A 4 18.50 -18.01 -5.29
N GLU A 5 17.46 -18.80 -5.56
CA GLU A 5 16.26 -18.34 -6.26
C GLU A 5 15.66 -17.14 -5.51
N THR A 6 15.98 -15.94 -5.97
CA THR A 6 15.34 -14.71 -5.51
C THR A 6 14.00 -14.59 -6.21
N SER A 7 12.92 -14.99 -5.53
CA SER A 7 11.58 -14.69 -6.01
C SER A 7 11.32 -13.20 -5.82
N ALA A 8 11.31 -12.46 -6.93
CA ALA A 8 11.07 -11.02 -6.93
C ALA A 8 9.65 -10.70 -6.45
N VAL A 9 9.51 -9.61 -5.70
CA VAL A 9 8.19 -9.11 -5.29
C VAL A 9 7.46 -8.58 -6.52
N VAL A 10 6.41 -9.28 -6.95
CA VAL A 10 5.51 -8.81 -8.01
C VAL A 10 4.39 -7.99 -7.38
N ILE A 11 4.50 -6.67 -7.48
CA ILE A 11 3.51 -5.75 -6.93
C ILE A 11 2.28 -5.70 -7.85
N PRO A 12 1.07 -6.02 -7.34
CA PRO A 12 -0.15 -5.92 -8.14
C PRO A 12 -0.51 -4.45 -8.42
N PRO A 13 -1.21 -4.16 -9.53
CA PRO A 13 -1.71 -2.82 -9.81
C PRO A 13 -2.64 -2.34 -8.68
N PHE A 14 -2.53 -1.07 -8.31
CA PHE A 14 -3.33 -0.51 -7.23
C PHE A 14 -4.83 -0.53 -7.55
N ILE A 15 -5.64 -1.07 -6.63
CA ILE A 15 -7.09 -1.17 -6.77
C ILE A 15 -7.74 -0.05 -5.96
N GLN A 16 -7.84 1.16 -6.52
CA GLN A 16 -8.43 2.30 -5.79
C GLN A 16 -9.88 2.04 -5.36
N VAL A 17 -10.62 1.23 -6.13
CA VAL A 17 -11.99 0.83 -5.79
C VAL A 17 -12.04 -0.21 -4.67
N ASP A 18 -10.94 -0.86 -4.31
CA ASP A 18 -10.89 -1.77 -3.17
C ASP A 18 -9.45 -1.85 -2.64
N PRO A 19 -9.00 -0.82 -1.92
CA PRO A 19 -7.63 -0.78 -1.40
C PRO A 19 -7.38 -1.92 -0.41
N SER A 20 -8.41 -2.41 0.29
CA SER A 20 -8.33 -3.55 1.20
C SER A 20 -7.96 -4.83 0.45
N LEU A 21 -8.61 -5.11 -0.68
CA LEU A 21 -8.25 -6.24 -1.54
C LEU A 21 -6.82 -6.12 -2.06
N TRP A 22 -6.42 -4.91 -2.50
CA TRP A 22 -5.05 -4.68 -2.98
C TRP A 22 -4.01 -5.01 -1.90
N PHE A 23 -4.21 -4.52 -0.67
CA PHE A 23 -3.32 -4.83 0.44
C PHE A 23 -3.28 -6.33 0.77
N HIS A 24 -4.43 -7.01 0.71
CA HIS A 24 -4.47 -8.46 0.92
C HIS A 24 -3.59 -9.21 -0.09
N THR A 25 -3.71 -8.89 -1.39
CA THR A 25 -2.88 -9.50 -2.43
C THR A 25 -1.40 -9.14 -2.27
N LEU A 26 -1.11 -7.87 -1.96
CA LEU A 26 0.26 -7.40 -1.75
C LEU A 26 0.94 -8.13 -0.59
N GLU A 27 0.22 -8.37 0.51
CA GLU A 27 0.72 -9.11 1.66
C GLU A 27 1.06 -10.55 1.31
N SER A 28 0.24 -11.22 0.52
CA SER A 28 0.56 -12.57 0.02
C SER A 28 1.84 -12.56 -0.84
N THR A 29 2.04 -11.54 -1.68
CA THR A 29 3.31 -11.42 -2.45
C THR A 29 4.51 -11.25 -1.51
N PHE A 30 4.38 -10.43 -0.46
CA PHE A 30 5.44 -10.25 0.53
C PHE A 30 5.78 -11.54 1.29
N GLU A 31 4.78 -12.37 1.59
CA GLU A 31 4.97 -13.66 2.25
C GLU A 31 5.68 -14.69 1.37
N LEU A 32 5.45 -14.63 0.05
CA LEU A 32 6.03 -15.55 -0.94
C LEU A 32 7.44 -15.15 -1.40
N ALA A 33 7.86 -13.92 -1.11
CA ALA A 33 9.12 -13.39 -1.62
C ALA A 33 10.35 -13.90 -0.84
N THR A 34 11.44 -14.14 -1.57
CA THR A 34 12.71 -14.63 -1.03
C THR A 34 13.83 -13.64 -1.37
N PRO A 35 14.62 -13.18 -0.39
CA PRO A 35 14.63 -13.60 1.02
C PRO A 35 13.49 -13.01 1.86
N LYS A 36 13.11 -13.70 2.95
CA LYS A 36 12.05 -13.33 3.92
C LYS A 36 12.22 -11.96 4.62
N LEU A 37 13.26 -11.20 4.29
CA LEU A 37 13.54 -9.84 4.79
C LEU A 37 12.36 -8.88 4.53
N ILE A 38 11.52 -9.15 3.55
CA ILE A 38 10.31 -8.35 3.25
C ILE A 38 9.26 -8.44 4.38
N ALA A 39 9.44 -9.31 5.37
CA ALA A 39 8.64 -9.29 6.60
C ALA A 39 8.84 -8.01 7.43
N GLU A 40 9.96 -7.29 7.27
CA GLU A 40 10.21 -6.08 8.04
C GLU A 40 9.24 -4.96 7.66
N LYS A 41 8.58 -4.38 8.68
CA LYS A 41 7.60 -3.29 8.53
C LYS A 41 8.14 -2.13 7.67
N LYS A 42 9.41 -1.78 7.83
CA LYS A 42 10.06 -0.69 7.08
C LYS A 42 10.21 -1.04 5.60
N ILE A 43 10.53 -2.29 5.26
CA ILE A 43 10.65 -2.73 3.87
C ILE A 43 9.26 -2.72 3.22
N LYS A 44 8.23 -3.27 3.88
CA LYS A 44 6.85 -3.22 3.39
C LYS A 44 6.37 -1.79 3.14
N TYR A 45 6.65 -0.87 4.07
CA TYR A 45 6.34 0.55 3.91
C TYR A 45 6.97 1.14 2.63
N ASN A 46 8.27 0.93 2.42
CA ASN A 46 8.98 1.45 1.25
C ASN A 46 8.38 0.89 -0.06
N TYR A 47 7.97 -0.39 -0.08
CA TYR A 47 7.29 -0.97 -1.24
C TYR A 47 5.94 -0.31 -1.50
N VAL A 48 5.13 -0.08 -0.47
CA VAL A 48 3.85 0.62 -0.65
C VAL A 48 4.11 2.02 -1.19
N GLU A 49 5.01 2.80 -0.58
CA GLU A 49 5.33 4.16 -1.01
C GLU A 49 5.79 4.23 -2.47
N ALA A 50 6.72 3.36 -2.86
CA ALA A 50 7.30 3.36 -4.20
C ALA A 50 6.29 2.98 -5.31
N TYR A 51 5.24 2.22 -4.97
CA TYR A 51 4.26 1.71 -5.94
C TYR A 51 2.89 2.39 -5.84
N LEU A 52 2.74 3.41 -4.99
CA LEU A 52 1.53 4.20 -4.97
C LEU A 52 1.40 5.04 -6.25
N PRO A 53 0.21 5.06 -6.88
CA PRO A 53 -0.09 6.06 -7.90
C PRO A 53 0.06 7.49 -7.33
N ALA A 54 0.52 8.45 -8.14
CA ALA A 54 0.80 9.80 -7.69
C ALA A 54 -0.41 10.51 -7.04
N ASN A 55 -1.62 10.26 -7.55
CA ASN A 55 -2.85 10.80 -6.97
C ASN A 55 -3.11 10.24 -5.56
N ILE A 56 -2.80 8.97 -5.32
CA ILE A 56 -2.95 8.34 -4.00
C ILE A 56 -1.84 8.76 -3.05
N ALA A 57 -0.59 8.82 -3.52
CA ALA A 57 0.52 9.35 -2.73
C ALA A 57 0.26 10.79 -2.27
N THR A 58 -0.43 11.59 -3.10
CA THR A 58 -0.86 12.96 -2.72
C THR A 58 -1.91 12.95 -1.62
N VAL A 59 -2.87 12.01 -1.65
CA VAL A 59 -3.92 11.84 -0.62
C VAL A 59 -3.34 11.44 0.75
N VAL A 60 -2.22 10.73 0.77
CA VAL A 60 -1.55 10.30 2.01
C VAL A 60 -0.19 10.97 2.24
N ARG A 61 0.02 12.14 1.62
CA ARG A 61 1.28 12.89 1.68
C ARG A 61 1.74 13.17 3.12
N ASP A 62 0.80 13.45 4.02
CA ASP A 62 1.08 13.67 5.44
C ASP A 62 1.75 12.45 6.08
N ILE A 63 1.29 11.24 5.76
CA ILE A 63 1.84 9.97 6.29
C ILE A 63 3.20 9.65 5.67
N ILE A 64 3.41 10.03 4.40
CA ILE A 64 4.69 9.86 3.71
C ILE A 64 5.76 10.80 4.30
N ILE A 65 5.42 12.08 4.47
CA ILE A 65 6.35 13.10 4.98
C ILE A 65 6.57 12.93 6.49
N GLN A 66 5.53 12.60 7.25
CA GLN A 66 5.57 12.44 8.71
C GLN A 66 5.33 10.98 9.09
N GLN A 67 6.22 10.10 8.65
CA GLN A 67 6.12 8.66 8.91
C GLN A 67 5.99 8.34 10.41
N ASN A 68 5.08 7.42 10.72
CA ASN A 68 4.96 6.85 12.06
C ASN A 68 6.21 6.01 12.40
N LYS A 69 6.89 6.34 13.51
CA LYS A 69 8.15 5.67 13.90
C LYS A 69 7.96 4.27 14.46
N VAL A 70 6.77 3.94 14.96
CA VAL A 70 6.49 2.67 15.65
C VAL A 70 5.89 1.66 14.68
N ASN A 71 4.90 2.07 13.90
CA ASN A 71 4.15 1.19 13.00
C ASN A 71 3.93 1.86 11.63
N PRO A 72 5.00 2.15 10.85
CA PRO A 72 4.89 2.91 9.59
C PRO A 72 3.97 2.23 8.56
N TYR A 73 4.12 0.91 8.37
CA TYR A 73 3.33 0.17 7.39
C TYR A 73 1.84 0.08 7.77
N GLU A 74 1.51 -0.24 9.02
CA GLU A 74 0.11 -0.36 9.46
C GLU A 74 -0.62 0.99 9.40
N ASP A 75 0.05 2.06 9.79
CA ASP A 75 -0.51 3.42 9.73
C ASP A 75 -0.79 3.84 8.28
N MET A 76 0.17 3.64 7.39
CA MET A 76 0.01 3.90 5.96
C MET A 76 -1.10 3.07 5.34
N LYS A 77 -1.17 1.77 5.63
CA LYS A 77 -2.23 0.86 5.18
C LYS A 77 -3.61 1.33 5.62
N SER A 78 -3.77 1.61 6.92
CA SER A 78 -5.04 2.08 7.48
C SER A 78 -5.50 3.39 6.84
N LYS A 79 -4.60 4.37 6.69
CA LYS A 79 -4.93 5.68 6.13
C LYS A 79 -5.25 5.65 4.63
N ILE A 80 -4.59 4.81 3.85
CA ILE A 80 -4.92 4.61 2.43
C ILE A 80 -6.33 4.03 2.29
N ILE A 81 -6.67 3.02 3.10
CA ILE A 81 -7.99 2.37 3.09
C ILE A 81 -9.09 3.37 3.50
N GLU A 82 -8.87 4.12 4.57
CA GLU A 82 -9.79 5.15 5.09
C GLU A 82 -10.08 6.20 4.01
N ARG A 83 -9.04 6.87 3.50
CA ARG A 83 -9.20 8.03 2.60
C ARG A 83 -9.68 7.66 1.20
N CYS A 84 -9.33 6.48 0.69
CA CYS A 84 -9.89 5.99 -0.57
C CYS A 84 -11.38 5.62 -0.46
N SER A 85 -11.84 5.23 0.73
CA SER A 85 -13.25 4.96 1.00
C SER A 85 -14.05 6.26 1.09
N GLU A 86 -13.53 7.27 1.79
CA GLU A 86 -14.14 8.60 1.91
C GLU A 86 -14.27 9.32 0.55
N SER A 87 -13.24 9.25 -0.29
CA SER A 87 -13.25 9.84 -1.64
C SER A 87 -14.42 9.33 -2.50
N ARG A 88 -14.89 8.10 -2.26
CA ARG A 88 -15.98 7.50 -3.02
C ARG A 88 -17.34 8.02 -2.59
N ASN A 89 -17.53 8.22 -1.28
CA ASN A 89 -18.76 8.74 -0.72
C ASN A 89 -18.94 10.24 -1.07
N SER A 90 -17.85 10.98 -1.23
CA SER A 90 -17.87 12.38 -1.69
C SER A 90 -18.40 12.53 -3.13
N THR A 91 -18.10 11.59 -4.02
CA THR A 91 -18.52 11.65 -5.44
C THR A 91 -19.96 11.24 -5.74
N ALA A 92 -20.71 10.68 -4.77
CA ALA A 92 -22.09 10.26 -4.97
C ALA A 92 -23.15 11.34 -4.66
N ALA A 93 -22.77 12.47 -4.04
CA ALA A 93 -23.72 13.47 -3.54
C ALA A 93 -23.95 14.68 -4.49
N GLY A 94 -23.45 14.63 -5.73
CA GLY A 94 -23.32 15.81 -6.59
C GLY A 94 -23.92 15.71 -8.00
N ARG A 95 -25.07 15.03 -8.19
CA ARG A 95 -25.87 15.16 -9.44
C ARG A 95 -27.36 15.09 -9.13
N GLY A 96 -27.94 16.23 -8.82
CA GLY A 96 -29.38 16.37 -8.59
C GLY A 96 -29.70 17.77 -8.10
N LYS A 97 -29.61 18.76 -9.01
CA LYS A 97 -30.29 20.04 -8.86
C LYS A 97 -31.06 20.30 -10.15
#